data_AF-A0A3M6YM23-F1
#
_entry.id   AF-A0A3M6YM23-F1
#
_cell.length_a   1.000
_cell.length_b   1.000
_cell.length_c   1.000
_cell.angle_alpha   90.00
_cell.angle_beta   90.00
_cell.angle_gamma   90.00
#
_symmetry.space_group_name_H-M   'P 1'
#
loop_
_entity.id
_entity.type
_entity.pdbx_description
1 polymer ?
#
loop_
_entity_poly.entity_id
_entity_poly.type
_entity_poly.pdbx_seq_one_letter_code
_entity_poly.pdbx_strand_id
1 'polypeptide(L)'
;MTTAPVSSAPVNVTSAAASAASSSVAAASDDDDEEACDTTITLTSSSLPSSSPGAPNFYTGPASSASAPASTSSMVASSSAAASTSSAVASSTPVASSSSAPAASSTQAATSAAISTSGNAATTSSSSSSSGTVKYAGVNIAGLDFGCSTDGTCTVSGVSDPGDDGISQMKHFVNDDGLNAFRLPVGWQYLVNDNLGGTLDSSNFGTYDNLMQGCLDVAEMCILDIHNYARWNGQIVGQGGPTNKEFASLWSQLATKYADNDKVVFGVMNEPHGVDIDSWADSVQAAVTAIRKAGATSQKILLPGNDWTHASMSVSDGSAAALNKITNEDGSTDNLIFDVHQYLDSDGSGTHTECTTSNADTFKSFGDWLRKNNRQAMLTETGGGPNADSCLTDMCEQFDVLNNYSDVYLGWTGWAAGAFEAGYEISETPSGSPGSYTDQPLVKQCIVGKFTGSS
;
A
#
# COMPACT_ATOMS: atom_id res chain seq x y z
N MET A 1 9.75 85.03 13.04
CA MET A 1 8.78 84.07 13.62
C MET A 1 9.48 82.72 13.59
N THR A 2 10.08 82.22 14.69
CA THR A 2 9.46 81.58 15.88
C THR A 2 8.76 80.26 15.51
N THR A 3 9.10 79.09 16.07
CA THR A 3 10.02 78.78 17.19
C THR A 3 10.43 77.28 17.19
N ALA A 4 11.48 76.93 17.94
CA ALA A 4 11.85 75.55 18.30
C ALA A 4 12.12 75.45 19.82
N PRO A 5 11.92 74.26 20.43
CA PRO A 5 12.90 73.64 21.35
C PRO A 5 13.03 72.11 21.10
N VAL A 6 13.99 71.27 21.52
CA VAL A 6 15.25 71.22 22.32
C VAL A 6 15.22 69.94 23.20
N SER A 7 16.14 69.02 22.91
CA SER A 7 16.82 67.98 23.73
C SER A 7 16.34 67.58 25.15
N SER A 8 16.31 66.26 25.44
CA SER A 8 17.14 65.59 26.49
C SER A 8 16.86 64.06 26.61
N ALA A 9 17.70 63.31 27.35
CA ALA A 9 17.64 61.84 27.51
C ALA A 9 17.93 61.36 28.95
N PRO A 10 17.48 60.13 29.33
CA PRO A 10 18.31 59.18 30.12
C PRO A 10 18.15 57.70 29.64
N VAL A 11 19.20 56.86 29.45
CA VAL A 11 20.10 56.14 30.40
C VAL A 11 19.59 54.75 30.91
N ASN A 12 20.14 53.67 30.30
CA ASN A 12 20.49 52.33 30.86
C ASN A 12 19.34 51.38 31.37
N VAL A 13 19.45 50.04 31.50
CA VAL A 13 20.58 49.06 31.58
C VAL A 13 20.19 47.66 30.99
N THR A 14 21.17 46.76 30.81
CA THR A 14 21.12 45.27 30.70
C THR A 14 20.50 44.61 29.44
N SER A 15 21.03 43.49 28.89
CA SER A 15 22.28 42.74 29.13
C SER A 15 22.58 41.68 28.04
N ALA A 16 23.88 41.42 27.76
CA ALA A 16 24.51 40.23 27.12
C ALA A 16 23.86 39.58 25.86
N ALA A 17 24.47 39.44 24.67
CA ALA A 17 25.83 39.58 24.14
C ALA A 17 26.87 38.46 24.42
N ALA A 18 27.12 37.61 23.41
CA ALA A 18 28.38 36.92 23.06
C ALA A 18 28.22 36.19 21.70
N SER A 19 29.21 35.94 20.83
CA SER A 19 30.47 36.64 20.48
C SER A 19 31.09 35.96 19.24
N ALA A 20 31.67 36.69 18.27
CA ALA A 20 32.31 36.10 17.07
C ALA A 20 33.45 36.98 16.50
N ALA A 21 34.34 36.36 15.68
CA ALA A 21 35.57 36.91 15.05
C ALA A 21 36.72 37.25 16.05
N SER A 22 38.02 37.08 15.78
CA SER A 22 38.84 36.50 14.66
C SER A 22 40.22 36.04 15.25
N SER A 23 41.32 35.64 14.55
CA SER A 23 41.78 35.80 13.16
C SER A 23 42.82 34.73 12.70
N SER A 24 43.39 34.94 11.51
CA SER A 24 44.55 34.30 10.85
C SER A 24 45.92 34.81 11.39
N VAL A 25 47.15 34.44 10.93
CA VAL A 25 47.69 33.92 9.64
C VAL A 25 49.03 33.13 9.83
N ALA A 26 49.38 32.20 8.90
CA ALA A 26 50.75 31.71 8.50
C ALA A 26 51.60 30.87 9.51
N ALA A 27 52.66 30.13 9.14
CA ALA A 27 53.08 29.34 7.93
C ALA A 27 54.49 28.72 8.19
N ALA A 28 54.95 27.74 7.37
CA ALA A 28 56.31 27.13 7.33
C ALA A 28 56.70 26.20 8.53
N SER A 29 57.57 25.17 8.39
CA SER A 29 58.15 24.45 7.22
C SER A 29 58.79 23.10 7.65
N ASP A 30 59.30 22.33 6.67
CA ASP A 30 60.29 21.23 6.77
C ASP A 30 59.77 19.89 7.40
N ASP A 31 59.67 18.77 6.66
CA ASP A 31 60.70 17.75 6.31
C ASP A 31 60.95 16.75 7.49
N ASP A 32 61.16 15.43 7.31
CA ASP A 32 61.67 14.64 6.17
C ASP A 32 61.20 13.14 6.21
N ASP A 33 61.80 12.27 5.37
CA ASP A 33 61.82 10.78 5.35
C ASP A 33 60.68 9.97 4.66
N GLU A 34 61.06 9.29 3.57
CA GLU A 34 60.31 8.19 2.91
C GLU A 34 60.78 6.80 3.39
N GLU A 35 59.92 5.77 3.27
CA GLU A 35 60.38 4.49 2.68
C GLU A 35 59.27 3.87 1.83
N ALA A 36 59.59 3.47 0.60
CA ALA A 36 58.66 2.89 -0.35
C ALA A 36 58.98 1.41 -0.61
N CYS A 37 57.93 0.57 -0.70
CA CYS A 37 58.07 -0.84 -1.09
C CYS A 37 57.19 -1.12 -2.32
N ASP A 38 57.78 -0.91 -3.51
CA ASP A 38 57.18 -1.29 -4.80
C ASP A 38 57.04 -2.82 -4.89
N THR A 39 55.97 -3.30 -5.51
CA THR A 39 55.84 -4.69 -5.95
C THR A 39 55.07 -4.72 -7.27
N THR A 40 55.79 -4.42 -8.35
CA THR A 40 55.27 -4.49 -9.71
C THR A 40 54.90 -5.93 -10.07
N ILE A 41 53.64 -6.20 -10.42
CA ILE A 41 53.19 -7.50 -10.95
C ILE A 41 52.85 -7.37 -12.44
N THR A 42 53.63 -8.07 -13.26
CA THR A 42 53.48 -8.07 -14.72
C THR A 42 52.29 -8.93 -15.16
N LEU A 43 51.30 -8.34 -15.82
CA LEU A 43 50.22 -9.08 -16.49
C LEU A 43 50.69 -9.57 -17.88
N THR A 44 50.86 -10.88 -18.04
CA THR A 44 51.04 -11.53 -19.34
C THR A 44 49.78 -12.27 -19.76
N SER A 45 49.29 -12.01 -20.97
CA SER A 45 48.09 -12.63 -21.51
C SER A 45 48.32 -14.04 -22.05
N SER A 46 47.39 -14.96 -21.76
CA SER A 46 47.26 -16.28 -22.41
C SER A 46 45.80 -16.73 -22.38
N SER A 47 45.38 -17.52 -23.37
CA SER A 47 43.96 -17.66 -23.75
C SER A 47 43.38 -19.07 -23.57
N LEU A 48 42.19 -19.14 -22.95
CA LEU A 48 41.19 -20.22 -23.08
C LEU A 48 41.60 -21.62 -22.53
N PRO A 49 40.66 -22.57 -22.27
CA PRO A 49 39.25 -22.60 -22.68
C PRO A 49 38.23 -22.74 -21.53
N SER A 50 36.97 -22.95 -21.93
CA SER A 50 35.76 -23.05 -21.12
C SER A 50 35.67 -24.26 -20.17
N SER A 51 35.18 -24.03 -18.96
CA SER A 51 34.42 -25.01 -18.17
C SER A 51 33.41 -24.26 -17.28
N SER A 52 32.23 -24.85 -17.05
CA SER A 52 31.13 -24.22 -16.30
C SER A 52 30.77 -25.02 -15.05
N PRO A 53 30.69 -24.36 -13.87
CA PRO A 53 29.76 -24.69 -12.79
C PRO A 53 28.53 -23.78 -12.88
N GLY A 54 27.31 -24.20 -12.56
CA GLY A 54 26.90 -25.45 -11.93
C GLY A 54 25.72 -25.15 -11.00
N ALA A 55 24.51 -25.02 -11.58
CA ALA A 55 23.32 -24.56 -10.87
C ALA A 55 22.88 -25.51 -9.73
N PRO A 56 22.25 -24.99 -8.66
CA PRO A 56 21.65 -25.83 -7.63
C PRO A 56 20.47 -26.65 -8.20
N ASN A 57 20.33 -27.89 -7.75
CA ASN A 57 19.36 -28.83 -8.30
C ASN A 57 17.91 -28.51 -7.87
N PHE A 58 17.01 -28.36 -8.84
CA PHE A 58 15.58 -28.60 -8.61
C PHE A 58 15.33 -30.10 -8.40
N TYR A 59 14.51 -30.44 -7.41
CA TYR A 59 14.33 -31.82 -6.95
C TYR A 59 13.12 -32.49 -7.63
N THR A 60 13.33 -33.15 -8.76
CA THR A 60 12.28 -33.92 -9.44
C THR A 60 12.03 -35.26 -8.76
N GLY A 61 10.78 -35.51 -8.34
CA GLY A 61 10.38 -36.76 -7.68
C GLY A 61 10.09 -37.92 -8.65
N PRO A 62 9.96 -39.16 -8.14
CA PRO A 62 9.56 -40.32 -8.93
C PRO A 62 8.03 -40.56 -8.89
N ALA A 63 7.40 -40.74 -10.06
CA ALA A 63 5.98 -41.09 -10.16
C ALA A 63 5.76 -42.62 -10.14
N SER A 64 4.68 -43.10 -9.49
CA SER A 64 4.04 -44.40 -9.77
C SER A 64 2.65 -44.57 -9.12
N SER A 65 1.60 -44.42 -9.93
CA SER A 65 0.31 -45.16 -9.91
C SER A 65 -0.31 -45.65 -8.58
N ALA A 66 -1.47 -45.07 -8.23
CA ALA A 66 -2.61 -45.76 -7.61
C ALA A 66 -3.92 -45.11 -8.12
N SER A 67 -5.07 -45.81 -8.02
CA SER A 67 -6.26 -45.50 -8.85
C SER A 67 -7.54 -45.22 -8.05
N ALA A 68 -8.47 -44.52 -8.73
CA ALA A 68 -9.93 -44.46 -8.51
C ALA A 68 -10.46 -43.62 -7.33
N PRO A 69 -11.75 -43.19 -7.36
CA PRO A 69 -12.58 -42.84 -8.53
C PRO A 69 -13.31 -41.48 -8.39
N ALA A 70 -13.73 -40.90 -9.52
CA ALA A 70 -14.63 -39.75 -9.52
C ALA A 70 -16.07 -40.14 -9.10
N SER A 71 -16.77 -39.23 -8.41
CA SER A 71 -18.20 -39.34 -8.08
C SER A 71 -18.97 -38.13 -8.61
N THR A 72 -19.60 -38.28 -9.77
CA THR A 72 -20.57 -37.31 -10.30
C THR A 72 -21.92 -37.43 -9.58
N SER A 73 -22.56 -36.31 -9.23
CA SER A 73 -23.97 -36.29 -8.80
C SER A 73 -24.74 -35.24 -9.58
N SER A 74 -25.67 -35.69 -10.42
CA SER A 74 -26.58 -34.86 -11.21
C SER A 74 -27.88 -34.55 -10.46
N MET A 75 -28.53 -33.43 -10.80
CA MET A 75 -29.85 -33.09 -10.27
C MET A 75 -30.97 -33.88 -10.98
N VAL A 76 -31.86 -34.50 -10.21
CA VAL A 76 -33.25 -34.80 -10.61
C VAL A 76 -34.15 -34.66 -9.37
N ALA A 77 -35.35 -34.09 -9.52
CA ALA A 77 -36.32 -33.88 -8.45
C ALA A 77 -37.54 -34.82 -8.54
N SER A 78 -38.20 -35.13 -7.42
CA SER A 78 -39.65 -35.48 -7.37
C SER A 78 -40.25 -35.56 -5.95
N SER A 79 -41.26 -34.71 -5.71
CA SER A 79 -42.51 -34.92 -4.94
C SER A 79 -42.61 -35.97 -3.79
N SER A 80 -43.18 -35.58 -2.64
CA SER A 80 -44.63 -35.77 -2.31
C SER A 80 -44.97 -35.74 -0.80
N ALA A 81 -46.27 -35.56 -0.51
CA ALA A 81 -46.92 -35.12 0.72
C ALA A 81 -46.91 -36.04 1.97
N ALA A 82 -47.10 -35.40 3.15
CA ALA A 82 -47.91 -35.90 4.28
C ALA A 82 -48.48 -34.70 5.07
N ALA A 83 -49.52 -34.89 5.91
CA ALA A 83 -50.31 -33.79 6.47
C ALA A 83 -50.65 -33.90 7.98
N SER A 84 -50.92 -32.71 8.54
CA SER A 84 -51.54 -32.29 9.81
C SER A 84 -52.26 -33.29 10.73
N THR A 85 -52.19 -33.02 12.04
CA THR A 85 -53.34 -33.15 12.97
C THR A 85 -53.18 -32.21 14.18
N SER A 86 -54.25 -31.98 14.96
CA SER A 86 -54.47 -30.71 15.70
C SER A 86 -54.96 -30.86 17.14
N SER A 87 -54.90 -29.79 17.95
CA SER A 87 -55.90 -29.43 19.00
C SER A 87 -55.75 -27.98 19.48
N ALA A 88 -56.84 -27.40 20.03
CA ALA A 88 -56.94 -26.00 20.53
C ALA A 88 -57.28 -25.94 22.05
N VAL A 89 -57.26 -24.78 22.72
CA VAL A 89 -58.40 -23.87 23.11
C VAL A 89 -57.83 -22.88 24.17
N ALA A 90 -58.25 -21.63 24.44
CA ALA A 90 -59.42 -20.77 24.08
C ALA A 90 -58.93 -19.40 23.51
N SER A 91 -59.60 -18.22 23.39
CA SER A 91 -60.75 -17.48 24.00
C SER A 91 -60.49 -16.77 25.36
N SER A 92 -60.91 -15.52 25.62
CA SER A 92 -61.81 -14.58 24.90
C SER A 92 -61.51 -13.08 25.16
N THR A 93 -62.07 -12.18 24.34
CA THR A 93 -62.19 -10.71 24.57
C THR A 93 -63.50 -10.39 25.37
N PRO A 94 -64.02 -9.14 25.58
CA PRO A 94 -64.16 -7.95 24.69
C PRO A 94 -63.25 -6.77 25.16
N VAL A 95 -63.45 -5.44 25.00
CA VAL A 95 -64.55 -4.52 24.57
C VAL A 95 -63.97 -3.21 23.94
N ALA A 96 -64.80 -2.26 23.50
CA ALA A 96 -64.40 -0.92 23.02
C ALA A 96 -65.41 0.19 23.42
N SER A 97 -65.02 1.48 23.40
CA SER A 97 -65.93 2.66 23.37
C SER A 97 -65.25 3.99 23.01
N SER A 98 -66.08 4.99 22.70
CA SER A 98 -65.90 6.34 22.14
C SER A 98 -65.16 7.36 23.06
N SER A 99 -64.94 8.67 22.75
CA SER A 99 -65.78 9.62 21.99
C SER A 99 -65.11 10.94 21.53
N SER A 100 -65.63 11.48 20.41
CA SER A 100 -65.89 12.90 20.06
C SER A 100 -64.99 14.06 20.56
N ALA A 101 -64.57 14.91 19.62
CA ALA A 101 -64.08 16.27 19.86
C ALA A 101 -65.22 17.32 19.92
N PRO A 102 -64.94 18.56 20.37
CA PRO A 102 -65.64 19.78 19.96
C PRO A 102 -64.76 20.70 19.11
N ALA A 103 -65.39 21.58 18.32
CA ALA A 103 -64.72 22.65 17.58
C ALA A 103 -65.25 24.03 18.00
N ALA A 104 -64.41 25.06 17.97
CA ALA A 104 -64.79 26.45 18.16
C ALA A 104 -63.88 27.39 17.35
N SER A 105 -64.46 28.30 16.58
CA SER A 105 -63.74 29.25 15.73
C SER A 105 -63.51 30.59 16.43
N SER A 106 -62.39 31.25 16.12
CA SER A 106 -62.22 32.70 16.29
C SER A 106 -61.34 33.27 15.16
N THR A 107 -61.39 34.58 14.94
CA THR A 107 -60.87 35.26 13.74
C THR A 107 -59.88 36.38 14.08
N GLN A 108 -59.21 36.90 13.04
CA GLN A 108 -58.25 38.02 13.04
C GLN A 108 -56.85 37.70 13.60
N ALA A 109 -55.76 38.35 13.16
CA ALA A 109 -55.59 39.35 12.10
C ALA A 109 -54.30 39.07 11.30
N ALA A 110 -54.18 39.64 10.09
CA ALA A 110 -52.92 39.64 9.36
C ALA A 110 -51.99 40.76 9.87
N THR A 111 -50.74 40.43 10.17
CA THR A 111 -49.65 41.39 10.44
C THR A 111 -48.43 41.05 9.58
N SER A 112 -48.11 41.91 8.61
CA SER A 112 -46.96 41.74 7.73
C SER A 112 -45.67 42.05 8.46
N ALA A 113 -44.95 41.03 8.92
CA ALA A 113 -43.58 41.15 9.40
C ALA A 113 -42.60 40.74 8.28
N ALA A 114 -41.85 41.70 7.74
CA ALA A 114 -40.84 41.43 6.73
C ALA A 114 -39.60 40.79 7.38
N ILE A 115 -39.47 39.47 7.27
CA ILE A 115 -38.26 38.75 7.67
C ILE A 115 -37.28 38.77 6.48
N SER A 116 -36.19 39.51 6.60
CA SER A 116 -35.08 39.46 5.65
C SER A 116 -34.35 38.12 5.78
N THR A 117 -34.78 37.11 5.03
CA THR A 117 -33.99 35.90 4.81
C THR A 117 -32.76 36.25 3.97
N SER A 118 -31.62 36.43 4.64
CA SER A 118 -30.32 36.43 3.98
C SER A 118 -30.14 35.11 3.26
N GLY A 119 -30.15 35.14 1.93
CA GLY A 119 -30.07 33.94 1.11
C GLY A 119 -28.69 33.31 1.21
N ASN A 120 -28.51 32.36 2.14
CA ASN A 120 -27.53 31.30 1.96
C ASN A 120 -27.95 30.53 0.71
N ALA A 121 -27.37 30.91 -0.43
CA ALA A 121 -27.41 30.08 -1.62
C ALA A 121 -26.84 28.72 -1.21
N ALA A 122 -27.65 27.67 -1.32
CA ALA A 122 -27.16 26.32 -1.16
C ALA A 122 -26.14 26.10 -2.28
N THR A 123 -24.85 26.06 -1.94
CA THR A 123 -23.80 25.70 -2.88
C THR A 123 -24.10 24.28 -3.33
N THR A 124 -24.73 24.14 -4.49
CA THR A 124 -24.95 22.84 -5.12
C THR A 124 -23.57 22.26 -5.34
N SER A 125 -23.21 21.24 -4.55
CA SER A 125 -21.96 20.50 -4.71
C SER A 125 -21.92 20.03 -6.15
N SER A 126 -21.10 20.68 -6.98
CA SER A 126 -20.82 20.19 -8.31
C SER A 126 -20.15 18.85 -8.13
N SER A 127 -20.89 17.78 -8.45
CA SER A 127 -20.30 16.45 -8.62
C SER A 127 -19.23 16.61 -9.69
N SER A 128 -17.98 16.72 -9.27
CA SER A 128 -16.85 16.62 -10.16
C SER A 128 -16.95 15.27 -10.82
N SER A 129 -17.30 15.25 -12.11
CA SER A 129 -17.05 14.09 -12.94
C SER A 129 -15.57 13.75 -12.76
N SER A 130 -15.27 12.61 -12.16
CA SER A 130 -13.89 12.13 -12.12
C SER A 130 -13.39 11.98 -13.56
N SER A 131 -12.07 11.90 -13.73
CA SER A 131 -11.40 11.70 -15.02
C SER A 131 -11.88 10.44 -15.79
N GLY A 132 -12.62 9.55 -15.14
CA GLY A 132 -12.86 8.18 -15.61
C GLY A 132 -11.63 7.28 -15.41
N THR A 133 -10.63 7.75 -14.65
CA THR A 133 -9.35 7.09 -14.41
C THR A 133 -8.92 7.31 -12.97
N VAL A 134 -8.32 6.31 -12.34
CA VAL A 134 -7.63 6.41 -11.04
C VAL A 134 -6.48 7.45 -11.07
N LYS A 135 -5.93 7.84 -9.91
CA LYS A 135 -4.75 8.74 -9.89
C LYS A 135 -3.43 8.00 -10.13
N TYR A 136 -3.32 6.76 -9.69
CA TYR A 136 -2.04 6.04 -9.63
C TYR A 136 -2.08 4.71 -10.36
N ALA A 137 -1.02 4.39 -11.11
CA ALA A 137 -0.81 3.07 -11.69
C ALA A 137 0.68 2.74 -11.78
N GLY A 138 1.00 1.45 -11.67
CA GLY A 138 2.30 0.88 -12.02
C GLY A 138 2.43 -0.54 -11.49
N VAL A 139 3.61 -0.87 -10.95
CA VAL A 139 4.00 -2.26 -10.62
C VAL A 139 4.79 -2.35 -9.31
N ASN A 140 4.90 -3.55 -8.77
CA ASN A 140 5.85 -3.92 -7.73
C ASN A 140 7.25 -4.12 -8.33
N ILE A 141 8.27 -3.53 -7.69
CA ILE A 141 9.70 -3.74 -8.02
C ILE A 141 10.28 -4.63 -6.91
N ALA A 142 9.99 -5.92 -7.00
CA ALA A 142 10.35 -6.92 -5.98
C ALA A 142 11.84 -7.28 -6.04
N GLY A 143 12.37 -7.85 -4.95
CA GLY A 143 13.73 -8.35 -4.82
C GLY A 143 14.31 -8.24 -3.41
N LEU A 144 13.99 -7.17 -2.66
CA LEU A 144 14.43 -6.97 -1.27
C LEU A 144 13.52 -7.67 -0.24
N ASP A 145 12.43 -8.27 -0.71
CA ASP A 145 11.58 -9.27 -0.07
C ASP A 145 12.04 -10.72 -0.35
N PHE A 146 12.91 -10.98 -1.32
CA PHE A 146 13.27 -12.35 -1.68
C PHE A 146 13.91 -13.08 -0.49
N GLY A 147 13.44 -14.31 -0.24
CA GLY A 147 13.79 -15.07 0.96
C GLY A 147 12.88 -14.80 2.17
N CYS A 148 11.86 -13.94 2.05
CA CYS A 148 10.66 -13.95 2.90
C CYS A 148 9.75 -15.14 2.58
N SER A 149 9.12 -15.69 3.61
CA SER A 149 8.04 -16.67 3.53
C SER A 149 6.80 -16.18 4.28
N THR A 150 5.63 -16.75 3.94
CA THR A 150 4.31 -16.31 4.44
C THR A 150 4.10 -16.45 5.95
N ASP A 151 5.03 -17.07 6.68
CA ASP A 151 5.09 -17.06 8.14
C ASP A 151 5.80 -15.83 8.73
N GLY A 152 6.24 -14.88 7.88
CA GLY A 152 7.04 -13.72 8.27
C GLY A 152 8.47 -14.06 8.69
N THR A 153 9.00 -15.23 8.30
CA THR A 153 10.45 -15.50 8.33
C THR A 153 11.06 -14.92 7.06
N CYS A 154 12.04 -14.01 7.19
CA CYS A 154 12.81 -13.50 6.05
C CYS A 154 14.30 -13.76 6.23
N THR A 155 14.93 -14.38 5.24
CA THR A 155 16.38 -14.64 5.25
C THR A 155 17.13 -13.41 4.74
N VAL A 156 17.89 -12.73 5.60
CA VAL A 156 18.61 -11.47 5.26
C VAL A 156 19.53 -11.62 4.04
N SER A 157 20.15 -12.79 3.84
CA SER A 157 21.00 -13.09 2.68
C SER A 157 20.26 -13.74 1.50
N GLY A 158 18.93 -13.77 1.52
CA GLY A 158 18.08 -14.31 0.46
C GLY A 158 17.64 -13.27 -0.57
N VAL A 159 17.84 -11.98 -0.27
CA VAL A 159 17.42 -10.86 -1.12
C VAL A 159 18.20 -10.83 -2.44
N SER A 160 17.55 -10.31 -3.48
CA SER A 160 18.18 -9.93 -4.74
C SER A 160 17.93 -8.43 -4.97
N ASP A 161 18.92 -7.60 -4.70
CA ASP A 161 18.83 -6.14 -4.91
C ASP A 161 18.54 -5.82 -6.40
N PRO A 162 17.40 -5.18 -6.74
CA PRO A 162 17.10 -4.77 -8.10
C PRO A 162 18.07 -3.69 -8.62
N GLY A 163 18.66 -2.90 -7.72
CA GLY A 163 19.71 -1.92 -8.02
C GLY A 163 19.42 -1.00 -9.22
N ASP A 164 20.45 -0.75 -10.02
CA ASP A 164 20.37 0.11 -11.21
C ASP A 164 19.41 -0.43 -12.29
N ASP A 165 19.14 -1.74 -12.35
CA ASP A 165 18.20 -2.31 -13.33
C ASP A 165 16.76 -2.07 -12.90
N GLY A 166 16.39 -2.32 -11.64
CA GLY A 166 15.06 -1.97 -11.11
C GLY A 166 14.77 -0.47 -11.23
N ILE A 167 15.78 0.38 -11.01
CA ILE A 167 15.69 1.83 -11.26
C ILE A 167 15.53 2.15 -12.76
N SER A 168 16.10 1.34 -13.65
CA SER A 168 15.94 1.48 -15.10
C SER A 168 14.58 0.97 -15.60
N GLN A 169 14.02 -0.08 -15.00
CA GLN A 169 12.64 -0.53 -15.23
C GLN A 169 11.64 0.56 -14.79
N MET A 170 11.80 1.15 -13.61
CA MET A 170 10.97 2.30 -13.18
C MET A 170 11.07 3.49 -14.14
N LYS A 171 12.26 3.76 -14.70
CA LYS A 171 12.45 4.81 -15.73
C LYS A 171 11.73 4.49 -17.04
N HIS A 172 11.69 3.23 -17.47
CA HIS A 172 10.94 2.79 -18.64
C HIS A 172 9.43 3.00 -18.42
N PHE A 173 8.88 2.39 -17.38
CA PHE A 173 7.47 2.49 -17.01
C PHE A 173 6.97 3.94 -16.84
N VAL A 174 7.80 4.87 -16.37
CA VAL A 174 7.43 6.30 -16.30
C VAL A 174 7.51 7.00 -17.66
N ASN A 175 8.62 6.85 -18.40
CA ASN A 175 8.89 7.68 -19.58
C ASN A 175 8.21 7.18 -20.86
N ASP A 176 8.07 5.85 -21.01
CA ASP A 176 7.54 5.22 -22.21
C ASP A 176 6.05 4.86 -22.04
N ASP A 177 5.65 4.41 -20.85
CA ASP A 177 4.27 3.97 -20.55
C ASP A 177 3.44 4.96 -19.72
N GLY A 178 4.06 5.99 -19.14
CA GLY A 178 3.35 7.01 -18.36
C GLY A 178 2.80 6.54 -17.01
N LEU A 179 3.25 5.39 -16.50
CA LEU A 179 2.95 4.92 -15.14
C LEU A 179 3.59 5.87 -14.10
N ASN A 180 3.04 5.94 -12.88
CA ASN A 180 3.43 6.95 -11.89
C ASN A 180 3.52 6.44 -10.44
N ALA A 181 3.33 5.14 -10.19
CA ALA A 181 3.41 4.55 -8.86
C ALA A 181 4.19 3.23 -8.85
N PHE A 182 5.11 3.06 -7.90
CA PHE A 182 5.78 1.79 -7.65
C PHE A 182 5.70 1.39 -6.19
N ARG A 183 5.61 0.09 -5.94
CA ARG A 183 5.71 -0.52 -4.62
C ARG A 183 7.04 -1.24 -4.51
N LEU A 184 7.71 -1.05 -3.37
CA LEU A 184 9.07 -1.50 -3.11
C LEU A 184 9.05 -2.44 -1.89
N PRO A 185 8.78 -3.74 -2.08
CA PRO A 185 8.77 -4.73 -1.00
C PRO A 185 10.14 -4.87 -0.34
N VAL A 186 10.16 -4.99 0.99
CA VAL A 186 11.38 -5.32 1.74
C VAL A 186 11.08 -6.09 3.03
N GLY A 187 11.89 -7.11 3.33
CA GLY A 187 11.80 -7.84 4.59
C GLY A 187 12.24 -6.99 5.79
N TRP A 188 11.45 -7.01 6.88
CA TRP A 188 11.79 -6.35 8.16
C TRP A 188 13.14 -6.84 8.68
N GLN A 189 13.40 -8.15 8.63
CA GLN A 189 14.68 -8.76 9.01
C GLN A 189 15.85 -8.13 8.23
N TYR A 190 15.67 -7.80 6.94
CA TYR A 190 16.71 -7.15 6.14
C TYR A 190 16.97 -5.72 6.65
N LEU A 191 15.92 -4.92 6.83
CA LEU A 191 16.02 -3.53 7.29
C LEU A 191 16.73 -3.35 8.65
N VAL A 192 16.58 -4.29 9.58
CA VAL A 192 17.23 -4.26 10.90
C VAL A 192 18.33 -5.31 11.09
N ASN A 193 18.72 -6.03 10.02
CA ASN A 193 19.74 -7.08 10.04
C ASN A 193 19.54 -8.10 11.19
N ASP A 194 18.35 -8.74 11.18
CA ASP A 194 17.81 -9.66 12.21
C ASP A 194 17.68 -9.10 13.65
N ASN A 195 18.03 -7.84 13.91
CA ASN A 195 17.98 -7.21 15.22
C ASN A 195 16.58 -6.64 15.54
N LEU A 196 15.63 -7.50 15.88
CA LEU A 196 14.24 -7.12 16.22
C LEU A 196 14.19 -5.98 17.26
N GLY A 197 13.45 -4.91 16.94
CA GLY A 197 13.30 -3.73 17.79
C GLY A 197 14.53 -2.80 17.82
N GLY A 198 15.62 -3.17 17.13
CA GLY A 198 16.84 -2.39 17.01
C GLY A 198 16.73 -1.20 16.05
N THR A 199 17.88 -0.63 15.72
CA THR A 199 17.99 0.41 14.69
C THR A 199 17.98 -0.20 13.29
N LEU A 200 17.60 0.59 12.29
CA LEU A 200 17.88 0.27 10.89
C LEU A 200 19.39 0.00 10.69
N ASP A 201 19.73 -1.04 9.94
CA ASP A 201 21.11 -1.34 9.57
C ASP A 201 21.58 -0.40 8.47
N SER A 202 22.70 0.28 8.67
CA SER A 202 23.18 1.31 7.75
C SER A 202 23.60 0.81 6.37
N SER A 203 23.91 -0.47 6.22
CA SER A 203 24.25 -1.08 4.93
C SER A 203 22.97 -1.52 4.21
N ASN A 204 22.15 -2.34 4.85
CA ASN A 204 20.92 -2.87 4.25
C ASN A 204 19.91 -1.76 3.95
N PHE A 205 19.78 -0.78 4.86
CA PHE A 205 18.94 0.38 4.61
C PHE A 205 19.54 1.33 3.56
N GLY A 206 20.86 1.35 3.37
CA GLY A 206 21.51 2.09 2.29
C GLY A 206 21.14 1.53 0.91
N THR A 207 21.11 0.20 0.76
CA THR A 207 20.60 -0.48 -0.44
C THR A 207 19.13 -0.16 -0.68
N TYR A 208 18.27 -0.29 0.35
CA TYR A 208 16.85 0.03 0.22
C TYR A 208 16.60 1.52 -0.16
N ASP A 209 17.32 2.44 0.49
CA ASP A 209 17.23 3.88 0.21
C ASP A 209 17.65 4.22 -1.22
N ASN A 210 18.64 3.52 -1.79
CA ASN A 210 19.05 3.70 -3.19
C ASN A 210 17.88 3.40 -4.17
N LEU A 211 17.19 2.27 -3.98
CA LEU A 211 16.01 1.91 -4.78
C LEU A 211 14.86 2.92 -4.56
N MET A 212 14.63 3.33 -3.32
CA MET A 212 13.63 4.35 -2.96
C MET A 212 13.94 5.71 -3.61
N GLN A 213 15.17 6.22 -3.55
CA GLN A 213 15.53 7.48 -4.25
C GLN A 213 15.35 7.34 -5.77
N GLY A 214 15.75 6.19 -6.35
CA GLY A 214 15.55 5.91 -7.78
C GLY A 214 14.08 5.88 -8.21
N CYS A 215 13.16 5.50 -7.32
CA CYS A 215 11.72 5.67 -7.51
C CYS A 215 11.31 7.15 -7.39
N LEU A 216 11.74 7.83 -6.32
CA LEU A 216 11.34 9.20 -5.99
C LEU A 216 11.80 10.24 -7.03
N ASP A 217 12.88 9.96 -7.75
CA ASP A 217 13.34 10.76 -8.89
C ASP A 217 12.36 10.77 -10.07
N VAL A 218 11.55 9.72 -10.25
CA VAL A 218 10.73 9.52 -11.46
C VAL A 218 9.22 9.43 -11.23
N ALA A 219 8.77 8.77 -10.15
CA ALA A 219 7.36 8.49 -9.89
C ALA A 219 6.62 9.65 -9.18
N GLU A 220 5.29 9.58 -9.10
CA GLU A 220 4.49 10.41 -8.19
C GLU A 220 4.21 9.71 -6.85
N MET A 221 4.37 8.38 -6.78
CA MET A 221 4.14 7.58 -5.58
C MET A 221 5.20 6.47 -5.46
N CYS A 222 5.80 6.35 -4.28
CA CYS A 222 6.72 5.27 -3.92
C CYS A 222 6.26 4.64 -2.61
N ILE A 223 5.69 3.43 -2.68
CA ILE A 223 5.18 2.69 -1.52
C ILE A 223 6.33 1.89 -0.91
N LEU A 224 6.68 2.21 0.34
CA LEU A 224 7.50 1.35 1.18
C LEU A 224 6.61 0.26 1.76
N ASP A 225 6.88 -1.00 1.42
CA ASP A 225 6.15 -2.17 1.93
C ASP A 225 7.05 -3.00 2.85
N ILE A 226 6.50 -3.43 3.99
CA ILE A 226 7.16 -4.32 4.95
C ILE A 226 6.60 -5.74 4.74
N HIS A 227 7.37 -6.56 4.02
CA HIS A 227 6.88 -7.78 3.38
C HIS A 227 6.82 -9.00 4.31
N ASN A 228 6.07 -8.88 5.41
CA ASN A 228 6.22 -9.72 6.60
C ASN A 228 4.96 -10.44 7.11
N TYR A 229 3.82 -10.36 6.43
CA TYR A 229 2.62 -11.18 6.74
C TYR A 229 2.10 -11.00 8.19
N ALA A 230 2.20 -9.77 8.71
CA ALA A 230 1.99 -9.39 10.12
C ALA A 230 2.80 -10.19 11.15
N ARG A 231 3.95 -10.74 10.76
CA ARG A 231 4.75 -11.69 11.56
C ARG A 231 6.25 -11.40 11.54
N TRP A 232 6.92 -11.95 12.54
CA TRP A 232 8.38 -12.13 12.57
C TRP A 232 8.67 -13.57 12.99
N ASN A 233 9.35 -14.32 12.14
CA ASN A 233 9.77 -15.70 12.36
C ASN A 233 8.65 -16.61 12.91
N GLY A 234 7.50 -16.62 12.23
CA GLY A 234 6.31 -17.39 12.58
C GLY A 234 5.41 -16.81 13.67
N GLN A 235 5.78 -15.70 14.32
CA GLN A 235 5.04 -15.13 15.45
C GLN A 235 4.38 -13.78 15.08
N ILE A 236 3.08 -13.65 15.38
CA ILE A 236 2.24 -12.51 14.95
C ILE A 236 2.48 -11.26 15.82
N VAL A 237 2.64 -10.11 15.18
CA VAL A 237 2.81 -8.80 15.82
C VAL A 237 1.62 -8.48 16.72
N GLY A 238 1.90 -8.12 17.98
CA GLY A 238 0.89 -7.86 19.03
C GLY A 238 0.21 -9.09 19.60
N GLN A 239 0.40 -10.28 19.00
CA GLN A 239 -0.41 -11.49 19.27
C GLN A 239 0.45 -12.71 19.62
N GLY A 240 1.63 -12.48 20.20
CA GLY A 240 2.58 -13.52 20.65
C GLY A 240 4.00 -13.34 20.09
N GLY A 241 4.13 -12.61 18.97
CA GLY A 241 5.41 -12.19 18.39
C GLY A 241 5.85 -10.80 18.86
N PRO A 242 6.45 -9.98 17.97
CA PRO A 242 6.89 -8.63 18.31
C PRO A 242 5.80 -7.79 18.95
N THR A 243 6.14 -6.96 19.93
CA THR A 243 5.18 -6.02 20.50
C THR A 243 4.87 -4.88 19.52
N ASN A 244 3.70 -4.26 19.66
CA ASN A 244 3.31 -3.07 18.90
C ASN A 244 4.34 -1.94 19.07
N LYS A 245 5.13 -1.94 20.15
CA LYS A 245 6.22 -0.99 20.38
C LYS A 245 7.44 -1.26 19.49
N GLU A 246 7.83 -2.52 19.29
CA GLU A 246 8.94 -2.88 18.40
C GLU A 246 8.57 -2.63 16.94
N PHE A 247 7.33 -2.93 16.56
CA PHE A 247 6.76 -2.59 15.26
C PHE A 247 6.68 -1.07 15.03
N ALA A 248 6.20 -0.31 16.02
CA ALA A 248 6.23 1.15 16.00
C ALA A 248 7.66 1.73 15.98
N SER A 249 8.66 1.01 16.51
CA SER A 249 10.07 1.43 16.48
C SER A 249 10.65 1.39 15.06
N LEU A 250 10.30 0.37 14.27
CA LEU A 250 10.61 0.32 12.83
C LEU A 250 9.96 1.52 12.12
N TRP A 251 8.64 1.66 12.25
CA TRP A 251 7.87 2.68 11.55
C TRP A 251 8.26 4.11 11.90
N SER A 252 8.61 4.39 13.15
CA SER A 252 9.15 5.67 13.59
C SER A 252 10.46 6.03 12.86
N GLN A 253 11.38 5.07 12.69
CA GLN A 253 12.67 5.31 12.04
C GLN A 253 12.51 5.55 10.53
N LEU A 254 11.70 4.72 9.86
CA LEU A 254 11.41 4.88 8.43
C LEU A 254 10.71 6.21 8.15
N ALA A 255 9.69 6.56 8.96
CA ALA A 255 9.02 7.84 8.85
C ALA A 255 9.95 9.02 9.14
N THR A 256 10.89 8.91 10.10
CA THR A 256 11.88 9.97 10.39
C THR A 256 12.78 10.24 9.18
N LYS A 257 13.16 9.21 8.42
CA LYS A 257 13.97 9.35 7.19
C LYS A 257 13.20 10.02 6.05
N TYR A 258 11.91 9.72 5.91
CA TYR A 258 11.11 10.11 4.74
C TYR A 258 10.08 11.23 4.99
N ALA A 259 10.03 11.82 6.19
CA ALA A 259 9.01 12.79 6.62
C ALA A 259 8.85 14.02 5.71
N ASP A 260 9.93 14.48 5.06
CA ASP A 260 9.92 15.67 4.21
C ASP A 260 9.55 15.38 2.73
N ASN A 261 9.26 14.12 2.35
CA ASN A 261 8.91 13.74 0.98
C ASN A 261 7.47 13.22 0.88
N ASP A 262 6.61 13.94 0.15
CA ASP A 262 5.18 13.68 0.03
C ASP A 262 4.79 12.62 -1.01
N LYS A 263 5.73 12.20 -1.88
CA LYS A 263 5.59 11.04 -2.78
C LYS A 263 5.69 9.70 -2.03
N VAL A 264 6.31 9.68 -0.85
CA VAL A 264 6.48 8.45 -0.06
C VAL A 264 5.14 8.03 0.54
N VAL A 265 4.86 6.73 0.45
CA VAL A 265 3.68 6.09 1.03
C VAL A 265 4.12 4.94 1.91
N PHE A 266 3.50 4.81 3.07
CA PHE A 266 3.85 3.80 4.06
C PHE A 266 2.84 2.65 4.02
N GLY A 267 3.19 1.56 3.32
CA GLY A 267 2.46 0.28 3.35
C GLY A 267 2.77 -0.44 4.66
N VAL A 268 1.83 -0.43 5.61
CA VAL A 268 2.14 -0.78 7.01
C VAL A 268 2.62 -2.22 7.19
N MET A 269 2.16 -3.15 6.36
CA MET A 269 2.50 -4.57 6.40
C MET A 269 1.92 -5.30 5.17
N ASN A 270 2.71 -6.12 4.48
CA ASN A 270 2.16 -7.04 3.49
C ASN A 270 1.26 -8.10 4.12
N GLU A 271 0.12 -8.40 3.48
CA GLU A 271 -0.73 -9.59 3.70
C GLU A 271 -0.82 -10.17 5.12
N PRO A 272 -1.38 -9.44 6.11
CA PRO A 272 -1.83 -10.04 7.36
C PRO A 272 -2.85 -11.16 7.06
N HIS A 273 -2.61 -12.35 7.60
CA HIS A 273 -3.52 -13.50 7.49
C HIS A 273 -3.60 -14.25 8.81
N GLY A 274 -4.75 -14.89 9.10
CA GLY A 274 -4.95 -15.69 10.31
C GLY A 274 -4.72 -14.92 11.62
N VAL A 275 -4.86 -13.59 11.62
CA VAL A 275 -4.71 -12.72 12.80
C VAL A 275 -6.03 -12.50 13.53
N ASP A 276 -6.00 -12.18 14.82
CA ASP A 276 -7.11 -11.49 15.47
C ASP A 276 -7.17 -10.04 14.95
N ILE A 277 -8.31 -9.66 14.37
CA ILE A 277 -8.39 -8.45 13.54
C ILE A 277 -8.53 -7.16 14.35
N ASP A 278 -9.12 -7.19 15.55
CA ASP A 278 -9.13 -6.03 16.44
C ASP A 278 -7.74 -5.81 17.07
N SER A 279 -7.05 -6.87 17.49
CA SER A 279 -5.65 -6.79 17.97
C SER A 279 -4.66 -6.38 16.86
N TRP A 280 -4.96 -6.71 15.60
CA TRP A 280 -4.20 -6.22 14.45
C TRP A 280 -4.48 -4.74 14.17
N ALA A 281 -5.73 -4.28 14.27
CA ALA A 281 -6.06 -2.86 14.15
C ALA A 281 -5.34 -2.00 15.22
N ASP A 282 -5.21 -2.47 16.46
CA ASP A 282 -4.37 -1.84 17.50
C ASP A 282 -2.87 -1.79 17.13
N SER A 283 -2.39 -2.74 16.34
CA SER A 283 -1.00 -2.79 15.83
C SER A 283 -0.78 -1.79 14.70
N VAL A 284 -1.73 -1.69 13.76
CA VAL A 284 -1.75 -0.69 12.69
C VAL A 284 -1.92 0.74 13.25
N GLN A 285 -2.77 0.94 14.26
CA GLN A 285 -2.93 2.22 14.95
C GLN A 285 -1.63 2.66 15.66
N ALA A 286 -0.86 1.72 16.21
CA ALA A 286 0.45 2.02 16.78
C ALA A 286 1.46 2.48 15.72
N ALA A 287 1.48 1.82 14.54
CA ALA A 287 2.30 2.24 13.39
C ALA A 287 1.89 3.63 12.87
N VAL A 288 0.60 3.88 12.63
CA VAL A 288 0.06 5.20 12.22
C VAL A 288 0.49 6.29 13.20
N THR A 289 0.35 6.04 14.50
CA THR A 289 0.73 6.99 15.55
C THR A 289 2.24 7.27 15.55
N ALA A 290 3.08 6.26 15.30
CA ALA A 290 4.53 6.41 15.22
C ALA A 290 4.96 7.21 13.98
N ILE A 291 4.37 6.92 12.83
CA ILE A 291 4.62 7.63 11.56
C ILE A 291 4.31 9.12 11.70
N ARG A 292 3.12 9.47 12.21
CA ARG A 292 2.74 10.88 12.41
C ARG A 292 3.63 11.58 13.44
N LYS A 293 4.01 10.91 14.54
CA LYS A 293 4.94 11.45 15.55
C LYS A 293 6.37 11.68 15.06
N ALA A 294 6.80 10.95 14.04
CA ALA A 294 8.10 11.16 13.39
C ALA A 294 8.13 12.40 12.45
N GLY A 295 7.00 13.09 12.28
CA GLY A 295 6.87 14.29 11.44
C GLY A 295 6.22 14.05 10.08
N ALA A 296 6.09 12.78 9.67
CA ALA A 296 5.54 12.36 8.38
C ALA A 296 4.01 12.54 8.33
N THR A 297 3.59 13.78 8.09
CA THR A 297 2.20 14.25 8.25
C THR A 297 1.44 14.44 6.93
N SER A 298 2.14 14.54 5.80
CA SER A 298 1.53 14.68 4.46
C SER A 298 1.29 13.35 3.75
N GLN A 299 2.11 12.34 4.07
CA GLN A 299 2.17 11.04 3.40
C GLN A 299 0.91 10.21 3.62
N LYS A 300 0.65 9.30 2.67
CA LYS A 300 -0.35 8.24 2.84
C LYS A 300 0.19 7.10 3.67
N ILE A 301 -0.70 6.53 4.48
CA ILE A 301 -0.45 5.31 5.23
C ILE A 301 -1.53 4.32 4.79
N LEU A 302 -1.09 3.16 4.31
CA LEU A 302 -1.99 2.10 3.85
C LEU A 302 -2.30 1.16 5.02
N LEU A 303 -3.57 0.79 5.17
CA LEU A 303 -4.09 0.02 6.30
C LEU A 303 -4.49 -1.39 5.82
N PRO A 304 -3.64 -2.42 6.01
CA PRO A 304 -3.88 -3.77 5.53
C PRO A 304 -4.79 -4.58 6.45
N GLY A 305 -5.77 -5.27 5.87
CA GLY A 305 -6.69 -6.20 6.52
C GLY A 305 -6.12 -7.60 6.76
N ASN A 306 -6.97 -8.49 7.27
CA ASN A 306 -6.74 -9.94 7.38
C ASN A 306 -6.90 -10.62 6.00
N ASP A 307 -6.83 -11.96 6.01
CA ASP A 307 -7.06 -12.83 4.85
C ASP A 307 -6.30 -12.36 3.58
N TRP A 308 -4.99 -12.17 3.74
CA TRP A 308 -4.09 -11.77 2.63
C TRP A 308 -4.48 -10.43 2.02
N THR A 309 -5.05 -9.53 2.83
CA THR A 309 -5.57 -8.24 2.38
C THR A 309 -6.66 -8.33 1.31
N HIS A 310 -7.32 -9.47 1.14
CA HIS A 310 -8.26 -9.69 0.03
C HIS A 310 -9.45 -8.72 0.03
N ALA A 311 -9.61 -8.00 -1.09
CA ALA A 311 -10.73 -7.08 -1.30
C ALA A 311 -12.11 -7.77 -1.20
N SER A 312 -12.18 -9.05 -1.60
CA SER A 312 -13.37 -9.91 -1.50
C SER A 312 -13.77 -10.27 -0.07
N MET A 313 -12.81 -10.34 0.86
CA MET A 313 -13.03 -10.77 2.24
C MET A 313 -13.07 -9.61 3.25
N SER A 314 -12.45 -8.47 2.91
CA SER A 314 -12.28 -7.29 3.77
C SER A 314 -13.54 -6.79 4.51
N VAL A 315 -14.75 -7.03 4.02
CA VAL A 315 -16.01 -6.62 4.69
C VAL A 315 -16.64 -7.75 5.51
N SER A 316 -16.40 -9.02 5.15
CA SER A 316 -17.01 -10.20 5.77
C SER A 316 -16.19 -10.79 6.91
N ASP A 317 -14.86 -10.60 6.88
CA ASP A 317 -13.92 -11.00 7.93
C ASP A 317 -13.88 -10.03 9.13
N GLY A 318 -14.34 -8.80 8.93
CA GLY A 318 -14.34 -7.71 9.92
C GLY A 318 -13.22 -6.67 9.73
N SER A 319 -12.28 -6.85 8.81
CA SER A 319 -11.12 -5.97 8.60
C SER A 319 -11.51 -4.52 8.32
N ALA A 320 -12.42 -4.31 7.37
CA ALA A 320 -12.95 -3.00 7.03
C ALA A 320 -13.65 -2.34 8.23
N ALA A 321 -14.27 -3.12 9.13
CA ALA A 321 -14.93 -2.60 10.32
C ALA A 321 -13.94 -2.29 11.47
N ALA A 322 -12.84 -3.03 11.60
CA ALA A 322 -11.78 -2.80 12.58
C ALA A 322 -10.89 -1.61 12.18
N LEU A 323 -10.36 -1.63 10.96
CA LEU A 323 -9.46 -0.60 10.45
C LEU A 323 -10.17 0.76 10.21
N ASN A 324 -11.50 0.79 10.06
CA ASN A 324 -12.25 2.05 10.01
C ASN A 324 -12.32 2.79 11.36
N LYS A 325 -11.83 2.18 12.45
CA LYS A 325 -11.67 2.82 13.76
C LYS A 325 -10.36 3.62 13.87
N ILE A 326 -9.41 3.41 12.96
CA ILE A 326 -8.04 3.96 13.04
C ILE A 326 -8.03 5.43 12.61
N THR A 327 -7.38 6.29 13.40
CA THR A 327 -7.26 7.74 13.15
C THR A 327 -5.84 8.27 13.29
N ASN A 328 -5.59 9.45 12.72
CA ASN A 328 -4.48 10.31 13.11
C ASN A 328 -4.70 10.84 14.55
N GLU A 329 -3.71 11.50 15.14
CA GLU A 329 -3.80 12.01 16.54
C GLU A 329 -4.81 13.14 16.76
N ASP A 330 -5.24 13.81 15.70
CA ASP A 330 -6.31 14.81 15.73
C ASP A 330 -7.72 14.20 15.58
N GLY A 331 -7.82 12.88 15.41
CA GLY A 331 -9.07 12.15 15.17
C GLY A 331 -9.52 12.13 13.70
N SER A 332 -8.73 12.66 12.76
CA SER A 332 -9.00 12.55 11.32
C SER A 332 -8.67 11.17 10.76
N THR A 333 -9.22 10.84 9.59
CA THR A 333 -8.80 9.69 8.76
C THR A 333 -8.00 10.13 7.53
N ASP A 334 -7.51 11.38 7.54
CA ASP A 334 -6.88 12.02 6.39
C ASP A 334 -5.58 11.30 6.00
N ASN A 335 -5.44 11.01 4.71
CA ASN A 335 -4.38 10.19 4.13
C ASN A 335 -4.25 8.77 4.74
N LEU A 336 -5.26 8.25 5.44
CA LEU A 336 -5.33 6.85 5.88
C LEU A 336 -6.17 6.04 4.89
N ILE A 337 -5.52 5.21 4.10
CA ILE A 337 -6.09 4.51 2.93
C ILE A 337 -6.19 3.02 3.25
N PHE A 338 -7.23 2.33 2.81
CA PHE A 338 -7.26 0.86 2.91
C PHE A 338 -6.25 0.23 1.94
N ASP A 339 -5.44 -0.70 2.44
CA ASP A 339 -4.60 -1.54 1.60
C ASP A 339 -5.40 -2.81 1.25
N VAL A 340 -5.46 -3.18 -0.03
CA VAL A 340 -6.09 -4.43 -0.47
C VAL A 340 -5.34 -5.09 -1.61
N HIS A 341 -5.37 -6.41 -1.65
CA HIS A 341 -4.86 -7.27 -2.72
C HIS A 341 -6.03 -8.01 -3.39
N GLN A 342 -5.88 -8.44 -4.65
CA GLN A 342 -6.78 -9.44 -5.24
C GLN A 342 -6.23 -10.05 -6.55
N TYR A 343 -5.72 -11.28 -6.49
CA TYR A 343 -5.40 -12.06 -7.70
C TYR A 343 -6.64 -12.64 -8.40
N LEU A 344 -6.46 -13.10 -9.64
CA LEU A 344 -7.53 -13.46 -10.59
C LEU A 344 -7.62 -14.97 -10.90
N ASP A 345 -6.68 -15.77 -10.39
CA ASP A 345 -6.67 -17.22 -10.52
C ASP A 345 -7.67 -17.91 -9.57
N SER A 346 -7.86 -19.23 -9.76
CA SER A 346 -9.04 -19.95 -9.23
C SER A 346 -9.16 -20.03 -7.70
N ASP A 347 -8.08 -19.76 -6.97
CA ASP A 347 -8.03 -19.65 -5.51
C ASP A 347 -7.57 -18.27 -5.01
N GLY A 348 -7.33 -17.32 -5.93
CA GLY A 348 -6.87 -15.97 -5.62
C GLY A 348 -5.44 -15.90 -5.07
N SER A 349 -4.60 -16.90 -5.35
CA SER A 349 -3.23 -16.99 -4.81
C SER A 349 -2.15 -16.32 -5.66
N GLY A 350 -2.44 -15.96 -6.92
CA GLY A 350 -1.43 -15.44 -7.86
C GLY A 350 -0.39 -16.49 -8.27
N THR A 351 -0.69 -17.79 -8.12
CA THR A 351 0.27 -18.87 -8.40
C THR A 351 0.02 -19.63 -9.71
N HIS A 352 -1.02 -19.23 -10.46
CA HIS A 352 -1.39 -19.84 -11.74
C HIS A 352 -1.38 -18.81 -12.89
N THR A 353 -0.90 -19.23 -14.06
CA THR A 353 -0.91 -18.43 -15.31
C THR A 353 -2.30 -18.08 -15.84
N GLU A 354 -3.33 -18.91 -15.61
CA GLU A 354 -4.68 -18.68 -16.14
C GLU A 354 -5.61 -17.97 -15.15
N CYS A 355 -6.23 -16.88 -15.61
CA CYS A 355 -7.23 -16.14 -14.86
C CYS A 355 -8.63 -16.76 -15.01
N THR A 356 -9.49 -16.53 -14.02
CA THR A 356 -10.84 -17.12 -13.94
C THR A 356 -11.93 -16.13 -13.51
N THR A 357 -11.54 -14.91 -13.14
CA THR A 357 -12.42 -13.84 -12.66
C THR A 357 -11.71 -12.49 -12.78
N SER A 358 -12.42 -11.47 -13.28
CA SER A 358 -11.99 -10.07 -13.21
C SER A 358 -12.11 -9.48 -11.80
N ASN A 359 -12.82 -10.15 -10.89
CA ASN A 359 -13.24 -9.63 -9.59
C ASN A 359 -14.04 -8.32 -9.68
N ALA A 360 -14.65 -8.04 -10.84
CA ALA A 360 -15.39 -6.80 -11.10
C ALA A 360 -16.49 -6.52 -10.07
N ASP A 361 -17.27 -7.53 -9.65
CA ASP A 361 -18.34 -7.35 -8.66
C ASP A 361 -17.83 -7.24 -7.22
N THR A 362 -16.64 -7.78 -6.92
CA THR A 362 -15.92 -7.55 -5.66
C THR A 362 -15.57 -6.06 -5.54
N PHE A 363 -14.89 -5.49 -6.54
CA PHE A 363 -14.45 -4.10 -6.49
C PHE A 363 -15.59 -3.09 -6.56
N LYS A 364 -16.71 -3.41 -7.25
CA LYS A 364 -17.96 -2.64 -7.16
C LYS A 364 -18.50 -2.63 -5.72
N SER A 365 -18.62 -3.82 -5.11
CA SER A 365 -19.20 -4.00 -3.77
C SER A 365 -18.37 -3.34 -2.66
N PHE A 366 -17.05 -3.50 -2.70
CA PHE A 366 -16.14 -2.84 -1.77
C PHE A 366 -16.04 -1.33 -2.04
N GLY A 367 -16.11 -0.91 -3.31
CA GLY A 367 -16.14 0.51 -3.69
C GLY A 367 -17.35 1.25 -3.14
N ASP A 368 -18.55 0.65 -3.22
CA ASP A 368 -19.75 1.24 -2.59
C ASP A 368 -19.71 1.19 -1.06
N TRP A 369 -18.99 0.24 -0.45
CA TRP A 369 -18.69 0.27 0.99
C TRP A 369 -17.75 1.45 1.34
N LEU A 370 -16.69 1.67 0.57
CA LEU A 370 -15.75 2.79 0.75
C LEU A 370 -16.46 4.14 0.64
N ARG A 371 -17.29 4.32 -0.41
CA ARG A 371 -18.13 5.52 -0.61
C ARG A 371 -19.02 5.79 0.59
N LYS A 372 -19.73 4.76 1.07
CA LYS A 372 -20.66 4.84 2.20
C LYS A 372 -19.98 5.24 3.51
N ASN A 373 -18.69 4.91 3.68
CA ASN A 373 -17.91 5.24 4.87
C ASN A 373 -17.03 6.50 4.69
N ASN A 374 -17.05 7.16 3.52
CA ASN A 374 -16.15 8.26 3.16
C ASN A 374 -14.66 7.88 3.33
N ARG A 375 -14.27 6.74 2.75
CA ARG A 375 -12.90 6.21 2.77
C ARG A 375 -12.42 5.90 1.36
N GLN A 376 -11.12 5.66 1.21
CA GLN A 376 -10.47 5.30 -0.05
C GLN A 376 -9.58 4.07 0.16
N ALA A 377 -9.29 3.35 -0.93
CA ALA A 377 -8.42 2.17 -0.95
C ALA A 377 -7.39 2.25 -2.11
N MET A 378 -6.38 1.39 -2.07
CA MET A 378 -5.48 1.13 -3.19
C MET A 378 -5.32 -0.38 -3.38
N LEU A 379 -5.25 -0.84 -4.63
CA LEU A 379 -4.99 -2.24 -4.97
C LEU A 379 -3.48 -2.44 -5.13
N THR A 380 -2.78 -2.84 -4.08
CA THR A 380 -1.31 -2.82 -4.08
C THR A 380 -0.64 -4.08 -4.65
N GLU A 381 -1.37 -5.19 -4.73
CA GLU A 381 -0.99 -6.37 -5.52
C GLU A 381 -2.20 -6.98 -6.25
N THR A 382 -1.95 -7.32 -7.51
CA THR A 382 -2.85 -8.03 -8.43
C THR A 382 -2.02 -8.50 -9.62
N GLY A 383 -2.36 -9.61 -10.25
CA GLY A 383 -1.53 -10.19 -11.31
C GLY A 383 -2.16 -11.41 -11.98
N GLY A 384 -1.51 -11.88 -13.04
CA GLY A 384 -1.94 -13.02 -13.84
C GLY A 384 -0.90 -13.36 -14.92
N GLY A 385 -1.11 -14.44 -15.68
CA GLY A 385 -0.15 -14.88 -16.69
C GLY A 385 0.04 -13.84 -17.80
N PRO A 386 1.27 -13.38 -18.09
CA PRO A 386 1.52 -12.21 -18.94
C PRO A 386 1.07 -12.35 -20.39
N ASN A 387 0.80 -13.59 -20.84
CA ASN A 387 0.44 -13.95 -22.20
C ASN A 387 -0.89 -14.73 -22.27
N ALA A 388 -1.65 -14.83 -21.18
CA ALA A 388 -2.89 -15.61 -21.13
C ALA A 388 -4.11 -14.78 -21.59
N ASP A 389 -4.83 -15.25 -22.61
CA ASP A 389 -6.05 -14.58 -23.15
C ASP A 389 -7.11 -14.32 -22.06
N SER A 390 -7.15 -15.18 -21.03
CA SER A 390 -7.97 -15.03 -19.82
C SER A 390 -7.59 -13.76 -19.05
N CYS A 391 -6.33 -13.62 -18.63
CA CYS A 391 -5.83 -12.49 -17.87
C CYS A 391 -5.85 -11.17 -18.67
N LEU A 392 -5.53 -11.25 -19.96
CA LEU A 392 -5.64 -10.13 -20.90
C LEU A 392 -7.08 -9.60 -21.05
N THR A 393 -8.09 -10.40 -20.70
CA THR A 393 -9.49 -9.98 -20.61
C THR A 393 -9.84 -9.52 -19.20
N ASP A 394 -9.62 -10.38 -18.20
CA ASP A 394 -10.14 -10.22 -16.84
C ASP A 394 -9.46 -9.09 -16.06
N MET A 395 -8.14 -8.94 -16.16
CA MET A 395 -7.39 -7.86 -15.50
C MET A 395 -7.73 -6.50 -16.12
N CYS A 396 -8.03 -6.49 -17.42
CA CYS A 396 -8.51 -5.32 -18.12
C CYS A 396 -9.94 -4.90 -17.66
N GLU A 397 -10.86 -5.83 -17.40
CA GLU A 397 -12.16 -5.49 -16.79
C GLU A 397 -11.98 -5.04 -15.33
N GLN A 398 -11.06 -5.64 -14.57
CA GLN A 398 -10.76 -5.23 -13.19
C GLN A 398 -10.38 -3.75 -13.12
N PHE A 399 -9.44 -3.31 -13.97
CA PHE A 399 -9.00 -1.93 -14.02
C PHE A 399 -10.07 -0.97 -14.60
N ASP A 400 -10.92 -1.42 -15.53
CA ASP A 400 -12.11 -0.65 -15.93
C ASP A 400 -13.03 -0.38 -14.72
N VAL A 401 -13.20 -1.34 -13.80
CA VAL A 401 -14.00 -1.11 -12.58
C VAL A 401 -13.32 -0.12 -11.63
N LEU A 402 -12.01 -0.26 -11.36
CA LEU A 402 -11.28 0.69 -10.50
C LEU A 402 -11.34 2.13 -11.06
N ASN A 403 -11.17 2.28 -12.37
CA ASN A 403 -11.32 3.54 -13.10
C ASN A 403 -12.72 4.16 -12.96
N ASN A 404 -13.78 3.36 -13.07
CA ASN A 404 -15.17 3.79 -12.82
C ASN A 404 -15.48 4.08 -11.33
N TYR A 405 -14.58 3.71 -10.42
CA TYR A 405 -14.67 3.95 -8.98
C TYR A 405 -13.48 4.80 -8.47
N SER A 406 -12.92 5.64 -9.36
CA SER A 406 -11.77 6.54 -9.15
C SER A 406 -11.97 7.63 -8.08
N ASP A 407 -13.19 7.77 -7.54
CA ASP A 407 -13.47 8.57 -6.35
C ASP A 407 -13.01 7.88 -5.05
N VAL A 408 -12.98 6.54 -5.02
CA VAL A 408 -12.61 5.73 -3.85
C VAL A 408 -11.40 4.82 -4.05
N TYR A 409 -11.06 4.42 -5.27
CA TYR A 409 -9.79 3.75 -5.55
C TYR A 409 -8.75 4.76 -6.01
N LEU A 410 -7.65 4.85 -5.26
CA LEU A 410 -6.52 5.71 -5.60
C LEU A 410 -5.77 5.22 -6.85
N GLY A 411 -5.70 3.90 -7.04
CA GLY A 411 -4.87 3.29 -8.06
C GLY A 411 -4.62 1.80 -7.87
N TRP A 412 -3.69 1.27 -8.66
CA TRP A 412 -3.19 -0.10 -8.58
C TRP A 412 -1.66 -0.18 -8.73
N THR A 413 -1.06 -1.21 -8.14
CA THR A 413 0.28 -1.71 -8.52
C THR A 413 0.19 -3.20 -8.83
N GLY A 414 0.61 -3.60 -10.03
CA GLY A 414 0.67 -5.01 -10.45
C GLY A 414 1.78 -5.80 -9.74
N TRP A 415 1.71 -7.13 -9.80
CA TRP A 415 2.71 -8.03 -9.25
C TRP A 415 3.17 -9.04 -10.32
N ALA A 416 4.44 -9.10 -10.72
CA ALA A 416 5.55 -8.20 -10.32
C ALA A 416 6.69 -8.09 -11.34
N ALA A 417 7.42 -6.98 -11.24
CA ALA A 417 8.65 -6.66 -11.93
C ALA A 417 9.85 -6.60 -10.94
N GLY A 418 10.96 -5.95 -11.32
CA GLY A 418 12.16 -5.85 -10.50
C GLY A 418 13.11 -7.03 -10.71
N ALA A 419 13.48 -7.72 -9.63
CA ALA A 419 14.41 -8.85 -9.65
C ALA A 419 13.78 -10.19 -10.10
N PHE A 420 12.49 -10.21 -10.45
CA PHE A 420 11.89 -11.36 -11.13
C PHE A 420 12.40 -11.48 -12.57
N GLU A 421 12.79 -12.69 -12.97
CA GLU A 421 13.09 -13.00 -14.38
C GLU A 421 11.85 -12.88 -15.25
N ALA A 422 12.00 -12.42 -16.50
CA ALA A 422 10.91 -12.22 -17.48
C ALA A 422 10.14 -13.50 -17.89
N GLY A 423 10.49 -14.66 -17.31
CA GLY A 423 9.82 -15.95 -17.44
C GLY A 423 9.17 -16.46 -16.14
N TYR A 424 9.00 -15.62 -15.12
CA TYR A 424 8.15 -15.89 -13.95
C TYR A 424 6.67 -16.01 -14.36
N GLU A 425 5.91 -16.89 -13.69
CA GLU A 425 4.55 -17.30 -14.05
C GLU A 425 3.59 -16.11 -14.27
N ILE A 426 3.70 -15.08 -13.42
CA ILE A 426 2.95 -13.81 -13.51
C ILE A 426 3.90 -12.61 -13.66
N SER A 427 4.96 -12.79 -14.46
CA SER A 427 5.98 -11.75 -14.69
C SER A 427 5.39 -10.47 -15.28
N GLU A 428 5.73 -9.33 -14.67
CA GLU A 428 5.59 -7.99 -15.22
C GLU A 428 6.94 -7.38 -15.62
N THR A 429 8.08 -8.00 -15.25
CA THR A 429 9.42 -7.57 -15.67
C THR A 429 9.52 -7.42 -17.19
N PRO A 430 9.96 -6.25 -17.69
CA PRO A 430 10.08 -6.00 -19.12
C PRO A 430 11.34 -6.65 -19.67
N SER A 431 11.25 -7.20 -20.89
CA SER A 431 12.38 -7.82 -21.57
C SER A 431 13.32 -6.77 -22.20
N GLY A 432 14.61 -7.04 -22.31
CA GLY A 432 15.56 -6.16 -23.02
C GLY A 432 16.65 -5.57 -22.14
N SER A 433 16.86 -4.25 -22.21
CA SER A 433 17.88 -3.53 -21.45
C SER A 433 17.57 -2.02 -21.36
N PRO A 434 18.23 -1.27 -20.46
CA PRO A 434 17.97 0.17 -20.26
C PRO A 434 17.94 1.00 -21.56
N GLY A 435 16.80 1.65 -21.83
CA GLY A 435 16.56 2.44 -23.04
C GLY A 435 16.17 1.63 -24.30
N SER A 436 15.93 0.32 -24.16
CA SER A 436 15.44 -0.59 -25.20
C SER A 436 14.65 -1.77 -24.61
N TYR A 437 13.88 -1.52 -23.55
CA TYR A 437 13.00 -2.52 -22.96
C TYR A 437 11.76 -2.79 -23.83
N THR A 438 11.02 -3.85 -23.53
CA THR A 438 9.77 -4.25 -24.16
C THR A 438 8.93 -5.07 -23.18
N ASP A 439 7.73 -4.55 -22.90
CA ASP A 439 6.80 -5.07 -21.89
C ASP A 439 6.25 -6.45 -22.17
N GLN A 440 5.80 -7.06 -21.08
CA GLN A 440 4.90 -8.20 -21.08
C GLN A 440 3.52 -7.76 -21.60
N PRO A 441 2.80 -8.58 -22.41
CA PRO A 441 1.53 -8.16 -23.01
C PRO A 441 0.46 -7.71 -21.99
N LEU A 442 0.41 -8.33 -20.81
CA LEU A 442 -0.51 -7.98 -19.73
C LEU A 442 -0.24 -6.59 -19.12
N VAL A 443 1.03 -6.24 -18.93
CA VAL A 443 1.45 -4.90 -18.48
C VAL A 443 0.99 -3.87 -19.51
N LYS A 444 1.35 -4.08 -20.78
CA LYS A 444 1.02 -3.17 -21.87
C LYS A 444 -0.49 -2.99 -22.10
N GLN A 445 -1.23 -4.10 -22.20
CA GLN A 445 -2.64 -4.07 -22.54
C GLN A 445 -3.52 -3.61 -21.37
N CYS A 446 -3.23 -4.06 -20.15
CA CYS A 446 -4.09 -3.81 -19.00
C CYS A 446 -3.51 -2.75 -18.06
N ILE A 447 -2.31 -2.92 -17.48
CA ILE A 447 -1.77 -1.95 -16.49
C ILE A 447 -1.58 -0.57 -17.12
N VAL A 448 -0.90 -0.51 -18.27
CA VAL A 448 -0.60 0.70 -19.04
C VAL A 448 -1.80 1.16 -19.85
N GLY A 449 -2.40 0.25 -20.63
CA GLY A 449 -3.52 0.57 -21.52
C GLY A 449 -4.76 1.09 -20.79
N LYS A 450 -5.07 0.57 -19.59
CA LYS A 450 -6.21 1.07 -18.79
C LYS A 450 -5.89 2.31 -17.97
N PHE A 451 -4.63 2.61 -17.68
CA PHE A 451 -4.28 3.88 -17.05
C PHE A 451 -4.24 5.03 -18.07
N THR A 452 -3.54 4.84 -19.18
CA THR A 452 -3.33 5.89 -20.20
C THR A 452 -4.48 6.04 -21.20
N GLY A 453 -5.32 5.02 -21.33
CA GLY A 453 -6.32 4.91 -22.40
C GLY A 453 -5.73 4.47 -23.76
N SER A 454 -4.49 3.97 -23.77
CA SER A 454 -3.77 3.52 -24.97
C SER A 454 -3.98 2.02 -25.23
N SER A 455 -5.01 1.69 -26.01
CA SER A 455 -5.32 0.32 -26.47
C SER A 455 -4.81 0.04 -27.90
#